data_AF-A0A6T9CHV2-F1
#
_entry.id   AF-A0A6T9CHV2-F1
#
_cell.length_a   1.000
_cell.length_b   1.000
_cell.length_c   1.000
_cell.angle_alpha   90.00
_cell.angle_beta   90.00
_cell.angle_gamma   90.00
#
_symmetry.space_group_name_H-M   'P 1'
#
loop_
_entity.id
_entity.type
_entity.pdbx_description
1 polymer ?
#
loop_
_entity_poly.entity_id
_entity_poly.type
_entity_poly.pdbx_seq_one_letter_code
_entity_poly.pdbx_strand_id
1 'polypeptide(L)'
;MALESTSLFLLGLGLQVLSNLFSAIGLLLQKLSADVEQGRPVCRRWRFWLGFAANGGSEAVFTNLAILLLPLSVIAPTGGLSIVFNAILAHLGCVPGVQERLGLAEWVATALIMGSVVAVAVAGSAHGEEDTDVVGTLSEAFQQPGFIVFACCSSCLVFLWIFLFEQRCIPCLSRYRPAENSRLAVVGTGLFAALSGAFAVTCLKGANTAFFNWFAGGAPPPPVAWGWLGLLACAVPLQCYLLNLMFRNGRATFANPLFLSFITVFSSMSGGFLFSEYEALLRREPAGVW
;
A
#
# COMPACT_ATOMS: atom_id res chain seq x y z
N MET A 1 -9.98 10.70 32.25
CA MET A 1 -9.36 9.44 31.82
C MET A 1 -10.16 8.74 30.70
N ALA A 2 -11.41 8.28 30.90
CA ALA A 2 -12.18 7.65 29.81
C ALA A 2 -12.48 8.58 28.61
N LEU A 3 -12.91 9.82 28.86
CA LEU A 3 -13.18 10.81 27.80
C LEU A 3 -11.95 11.16 26.96
N GLU A 4 -10.76 11.14 27.55
CA GLU A 4 -9.48 11.44 26.90
C GLU A 4 -9.01 10.28 26.01
N SER A 5 -9.27 9.03 26.44
CA SER A 5 -9.05 7.86 25.59
C SER A 5 -9.96 7.84 24.36
N THR A 6 -11.23 8.26 24.50
CA THR A 6 -12.18 8.30 23.40
C THR A 6 -11.86 9.41 22.40
N SER A 7 -11.42 10.59 22.85
CA SER A 7 -11.04 11.67 21.95
C SER A 7 -9.78 11.34 21.14
N LEU A 8 -8.77 10.70 21.75
CA LEU A 8 -7.57 10.24 21.04
C LEU A 8 -7.88 9.15 20.01
N PHE A 9 -8.75 8.20 20.37
CA PHE A 9 -9.23 7.18 19.44
C PHE A 9 -9.94 7.80 18.23
N LEU A 10 -10.88 8.72 18.45
CA LEU A 10 -11.58 9.42 17.37
C LEU A 10 -10.64 10.26 16.50
N LEU A 11 -9.64 10.89 17.11
CA LEU A 11 -8.60 11.63 16.39
C LEU A 11 -7.80 10.71 15.47
N GLY A 12 -7.33 9.57 15.98
CA GLY A 12 -6.62 8.56 15.19
C GLY A 12 -7.45 8.01 14.04
N LEU A 13 -8.74 7.74 14.28
CA LEU A 13 -9.68 7.31 13.24
C LEU A 13 -9.85 8.38 12.17
N GLY A 14 -10.01 9.65 12.59
CA GLY A 14 -10.09 10.79 11.69
C GLY A 14 -8.86 10.93 10.81
N LEU A 15 -7.66 10.81 11.39
CA LEU A 15 -6.39 10.84 10.65
C LEU A 15 -6.28 9.69 9.64
N GLN A 16 -6.70 8.48 10.00
CA GLN A 16 -6.66 7.33 9.10
C GLN A 16 -7.65 7.48 7.94
N VAL A 17 -8.87 7.94 8.21
CA VAL A 17 -9.87 8.24 7.18
C VAL A 17 -9.36 9.33 6.23
N LEU A 18 -8.75 10.38 6.77
CA LEU A 18 -8.15 11.46 6.00
C LEU A 18 -7.01 10.92 5.12
N SER A 19 -6.14 10.06 5.67
CA SER A 19 -5.06 9.42 4.94
C SER A 19 -5.58 8.66 3.70
N ASN A 20 -6.58 7.81 3.91
CA ASN A 20 -7.22 7.04 2.84
C ASN A 20 -7.87 7.93 1.76
N LEU A 21 -8.45 9.07 2.15
CA LEU A 21 -9.03 10.02 1.21
C LEU A 21 -7.97 10.71 0.35
N PHE A 22 -6.88 11.20 0.95
CA PHE A 22 -5.76 11.80 0.22
C PHE A 22 -5.07 10.78 -0.70
N SER A 23 -4.91 9.55 -0.23
CA SER A 23 -4.40 8.43 -1.04
C SER A 23 -5.30 8.17 -2.26
N ALA A 24 -6.62 8.10 -2.07
CA ALA A 24 -7.57 7.91 -3.16
C ALA A 24 -7.51 9.06 -4.19
N ILE A 25 -7.47 10.32 -3.74
CA ILE A 25 -7.30 11.49 -4.62
C ILE A 25 -5.96 11.42 -5.35
N GLY A 26 -4.89 11.04 -4.67
CA GLY A 26 -3.54 10.93 -5.23
C GLY A 26 -3.47 9.93 -6.38
N LEU A 27 -4.08 8.75 -6.22
CA LEU A 27 -4.17 7.73 -7.27
C LEU A 27 -4.99 8.21 -8.47
N LEU A 28 -6.10 8.92 -8.24
CA LEU A 28 -6.90 9.51 -9.32
C LEU A 28 -6.13 10.60 -10.08
N LEU A 29 -5.33 11.42 -9.40
CA LEU A 29 -4.46 12.42 -10.04
C LEU A 29 -3.34 11.79 -10.87
N GLN A 30 -2.73 10.71 -10.37
CA GLN A 30 -1.73 9.94 -11.12
C GLN A 30 -2.35 9.32 -12.37
N LYS A 31 -3.55 8.76 -12.25
CA LYS A 31 -4.32 8.24 -13.38
C LYS A 31 -4.67 9.33 -14.39
N LEU A 32 -5.15 10.49 -13.93
CA LEU A 32 -5.42 11.65 -14.79
C LEU A 32 -4.16 12.11 -15.55
N SER A 33 -3.01 12.12 -14.89
CA SER A 33 -1.73 12.44 -15.54
C SER A 33 -1.33 11.39 -16.59
N ALA A 34 -1.60 10.11 -16.32
CA ALA A 34 -1.39 9.04 -17.27
C ALA A 34 -2.30 9.16 -18.51
N ASP A 35 -3.48 9.76 -18.39
CA ASP A 35 -4.42 9.93 -19.52
C ASP A 35 -4.18 11.24 -20.29
N VAL A 36 -3.97 12.36 -19.60
CA VAL A 36 -3.87 13.70 -20.23
C VAL A 36 -2.45 14.03 -20.70
N GLU A 37 -1.41 13.54 -20.02
CA GLU A 37 -0.02 13.97 -20.24
C GLU A 37 0.84 12.89 -20.94
N GLN A 38 0.22 11.98 -21.72
CA GLN A 38 0.89 10.82 -22.33
C GLN A 38 2.17 11.14 -23.12
N GLY A 39 2.26 12.32 -23.74
CA GLY A 39 3.41 12.76 -24.54
C GLY A 39 4.56 13.40 -23.78
N ARG A 40 4.47 13.58 -22.45
CA ARG A 40 5.53 14.20 -21.63
C ARG A 40 6.28 13.15 -20.81
N PRO A 41 7.61 13.31 -20.57
CA PRO A 41 8.31 12.45 -19.62
C PRO A 41 7.70 12.60 -18.22
N VAL A 42 7.64 11.50 -17.46
CA VAL A 42 7.00 11.46 -16.11
C VAL A 42 7.55 12.55 -15.20
N CYS A 43 8.86 12.82 -15.27
CA CYS A 43 9.52 13.85 -14.45
C CYS A 43 8.94 15.26 -14.64
N ARG A 44 8.31 15.57 -15.78
CA ARG A 44 7.73 16.90 -16.08
C ARG A 44 6.21 16.96 -15.87
N ARG A 45 5.59 15.88 -15.39
CA ARG A 45 4.15 15.79 -15.18
C ARG A 45 3.80 16.27 -13.77
N TRP A 46 3.43 17.55 -13.63
CA TRP A 46 3.15 18.12 -12.31
C TRP A 46 1.98 17.44 -11.61
N ARG A 47 0.96 16.98 -12.37
CA ARG A 47 -0.21 16.25 -11.82
C ARG A 47 0.19 14.89 -11.26
N PHE A 48 1.13 14.21 -11.92
CA PHE A 48 1.69 12.95 -11.42
C PHE A 48 2.40 13.16 -10.08
N TRP A 49 3.25 14.18 -9.99
CA TRP A 49 3.97 14.49 -8.75
C TRP A 49 3.04 14.98 -7.64
N LEU A 50 2.01 15.75 -7.96
CA LEU A 50 0.98 16.14 -7.00
C LEU A 50 0.26 14.89 -6.47
N GLY A 51 -0.15 13.97 -7.35
CA GLY A 51 -0.79 12.73 -6.94
C GLY A 51 0.13 11.80 -6.13
N PHE A 52 1.41 11.73 -6.51
CA PHE A 52 2.43 11.00 -5.76
C PHE A 52 2.66 11.60 -4.37
N ALA A 53 2.78 12.92 -4.26
CA ALA A 53 2.94 13.61 -2.99
C ALA A 53 1.71 13.46 -2.10
N ALA A 54 0.50 13.55 -2.66
CA ALA A 54 -0.74 13.32 -1.92
C ALA A 54 -0.82 11.88 -1.39
N ASN A 55 -0.55 10.89 -2.24
CA ASN A 55 -0.60 9.48 -1.86
C ASN A 55 0.51 9.12 -0.86
N GLY A 56 1.78 9.30 -1.23
CA GLY A 56 2.93 8.94 -0.38
C GLY A 56 3.01 9.80 0.88
N GLY A 57 2.69 11.09 0.80
CA GLY A 57 2.67 11.99 1.95
C GLY A 57 1.57 11.65 2.95
N SER A 58 0.39 11.22 2.47
CA SER A 58 -0.67 10.78 3.37
C SER A 58 -0.26 9.55 4.19
N GLU A 59 0.40 8.58 3.55
CA GLU A 59 0.88 7.39 4.24
C GLU A 59 2.04 7.71 5.20
N ALA A 60 3.01 8.53 4.76
CA ALA A 60 4.16 8.90 5.57
C ALA A 60 3.78 9.73 6.82
N VAL A 61 2.72 10.54 6.73
CA VAL A 61 2.31 11.45 7.81
C VAL A 61 1.07 10.95 8.54
N PHE A 62 -0.09 10.93 7.89
CA PHE A 62 -1.37 10.67 8.55
C PHE A 62 -1.49 9.23 9.03
N THR A 63 -1.12 8.25 8.21
CA THR A 63 -1.16 6.83 8.63
C THR A 63 -0.18 6.57 9.79
N ASN A 64 1.01 7.15 9.74
CA ASN A 64 1.98 6.99 10.83
C ASN A 64 1.51 7.65 12.13
N LEU A 65 0.91 8.85 12.07
CA LEU A 65 0.30 9.47 13.24
C LEU A 65 -0.90 8.67 13.77
N ALA A 66 -1.70 8.07 12.88
CA ALA A 66 -2.81 7.21 13.27
C ALA A 66 -2.35 5.95 14.00
N ILE A 67 -1.21 5.35 13.60
CA ILE A 67 -0.59 4.19 14.29
C ILE A 67 -0.23 4.51 15.74
N LEU A 68 0.10 5.76 16.07
CA LEU A 68 0.39 6.17 17.46
C LEU A 68 -0.87 6.25 18.34
N LEU A 69 -2.06 6.34 17.74
CA LEU A 69 -3.33 6.61 18.43
C LEU A 69 -4.33 5.46 18.35
N LEU A 70 -4.16 4.56 17.39
CA LEU A 70 -5.07 3.45 17.11
C LEU A 70 -4.34 2.11 17.16
N PRO A 71 -5.03 1.04 17.61
CA PRO A 71 -4.52 -0.30 17.46
C PRO A 71 -4.47 -0.70 15.97
N LEU A 72 -3.46 -1.49 15.62
CA LEU A 72 -3.27 -2.00 14.25
C LEU A 72 -4.49 -2.79 13.73
N SER A 73 -5.26 -3.42 14.63
CA SER A 73 -6.50 -4.14 14.31
C SER A 73 -7.59 -3.25 13.70
N VAL A 74 -7.60 -1.95 14.00
CA VAL A 74 -8.51 -0.95 13.40
C VAL A 74 -7.91 -0.36 12.13
N ILE A 75 -6.59 -0.12 12.11
CA ILE A 75 -5.90 0.47 10.96
C ILE A 75 -5.93 -0.47 9.75
N ALA A 76 -5.65 -1.76 9.94
CA ALA A 76 -5.60 -2.76 8.88
C ALA A 76 -6.87 -2.81 8.00
N PRO A 77 -8.10 -2.95 8.55
CA PRO A 77 -9.32 -2.95 7.73
C PRO A 77 -9.61 -1.58 7.13
N THR A 78 -9.29 -0.47 7.82
CA THR A 78 -9.57 0.87 7.27
C THR A 78 -8.80 1.17 5.99
N GLY A 79 -7.73 0.44 5.67
CA GLY A 79 -7.07 0.53 4.35
C GLY A 79 -8.02 0.25 3.18
N GLY A 80 -9.08 -0.55 3.37
CA GLY A 80 -10.13 -0.77 2.38
C GLY A 80 -10.97 0.46 2.05
N LEU A 81 -11.00 1.48 2.92
CA LEU A 81 -11.70 2.74 2.66
C LEU A 81 -11.11 3.50 1.48
N SER A 82 -9.81 3.35 1.22
CA SER A 82 -9.16 3.95 0.04
C SER A 82 -9.80 3.45 -1.27
N ILE A 83 -10.19 2.17 -1.33
CA ILE A 83 -10.88 1.57 -2.49
C ILE A 83 -12.26 2.22 -2.67
N VAL A 84 -12.98 2.39 -1.57
CA VAL A 84 -14.32 2.95 -1.57
C VAL A 84 -14.30 4.42 -1.96
N PHE A 85 -13.40 5.21 -1.37
CA PHE A 85 -13.20 6.61 -1.74
C PHE A 85 -12.79 6.75 -3.20
N ASN A 86 -11.91 5.87 -3.70
CA ASN A 86 -11.51 5.90 -5.10
C ASN A 86 -12.70 5.67 -6.03
N ALA A 87 -13.52 4.64 -5.76
CA ALA A 87 -14.71 4.33 -6.54
C ALA A 87 -15.72 5.49 -6.51
N ILE A 88 -16.03 6.04 -5.33
CA ILE A 88 -16.98 7.14 -5.16
C ILE A 88 -16.46 8.41 -5.87
N LEU A 89 -15.20 8.79 -5.66
CA LEU A 89 -14.62 9.99 -6.27
C LEU A 89 -14.53 9.88 -7.79
N ALA A 90 -14.20 8.71 -8.33
CA ALA A 90 -14.20 8.44 -9.77
C ALA A 90 -15.63 8.50 -10.35
N HIS A 91 -16.63 8.04 -9.59
CA HIS A 91 -18.02 8.09 -10.01
C HIS A 91 -18.60 9.50 -10.04
N LEU A 92 -18.36 10.25 -8.98
CA LEU A 92 -18.81 11.63 -8.83
C LEU A 92 -18.09 12.59 -9.79
N GLY A 93 -16.96 12.17 -10.37
CA GLY A 93 -16.13 13.03 -11.22
C GLY A 93 -15.50 14.18 -10.43
N CYS A 94 -15.27 14.00 -9.12
CA CYS A 94 -14.69 15.04 -8.25
C CYS A 94 -13.30 15.48 -8.72
N VAL A 95 -12.56 14.59 -9.41
CA VAL A 95 -11.32 14.93 -10.10
C VAL A 95 -11.64 15.21 -11.58
N PRO A 96 -11.43 16.45 -12.07
CA PRO A 96 -11.76 16.82 -13.44
C PRO A 96 -11.06 15.93 -14.46
N GLY A 97 -11.82 15.28 -15.33
CA GLY A 97 -11.30 14.40 -16.38
C GLY A 97 -11.23 12.91 -16.04
N VAL A 98 -11.58 12.51 -14.81
CA VAL A 98 -11.73 11.09 -14.41
C VAL A 98 -13.16 10.88 -13.91
N GLN A 99 -14.12 10.88 -14.83
CA GLN A 99 -15.50 10.51 -14.53
C GLN A 99 -15.81 9.17 -15.19
N GLU A 100 -16.01 8.15 -14.37
CA GLU A 100 -16.31 6.80 -14.83
C GLU A 100 -17.61 6.31 -14.18
N ARG A 101 -18.52 5.74 -14.98
CA ARG A 101 -19.78 5.21 -14.45
C ARG A 101 -19.55 3.86 -13.81
N LEU A 102 -19.96 3.70 -12.55
CA LEU A 102 -19.91 2.43 -11.85
C LEU A 102 -21.10 1.55 -12.28
N GLY A 103 -20.81 0.32 -12.68
CA GLY A 103 -21.81 -0.72 -12.91
C GLY A 103 -22.35 -1.29 -11.59
N LEU A 104 -23.44 -2.05 -11.68
CA LEU A 104 -24.08 -2.67 -10.50
C LEU A 104 -23.15 -3.62 -9.75
N ALA A 105 -22.35 -4.41 -10.48
CA ALA A 105 -21.37 -5.30 -9.88
C ALA A 105 -20.28 -4.54 -9.10
N GLU A 106 -19.85 -3.38 -9.58
CA GLU A 106 -18.85 -2.54 -8.93
C GLU A 106 -19.43 -1.93 -7.65
N TRP A 107 -20.69 -1.48 -7.68
CA TRP A 107 -21.40 -1.03 -6.49
C TRP A 107 -21.55 -2.13 -5.43
N VAL A 108 -21.90 -3.35 -5.84
CA VAL A 108 -21.98 -4.49 -4.93
C VAL A 108 -20.61 -4.79 -4.31
N ALA A 109 -19.54 -4.77 -5.11
CA ALA A 109 -18.18 -4.95 -4.61
C ALA A 109 -17.78 -3.85 -3.62
N THR A 110 -18.06 -2.59 -3.92
CA THR A 110 -17.80 -1.46 -3.01
C THR A 110 -18.58 -1.60 -1.70
N ALA A 111 -19.85 -2.01 -1.76
CA ALA A 111 -20.67 -2.26 -0.57
C ALA A 111 -20.15 -3.43 0.28
N LEU A 112 -19.67 -4.51 -0.36
CA LEU A 112 -19.05 -5.65 0.32
C LEU A 112 -17.75 -5.25 1.02
N ILE A 113 -16.90 -4.43 0.37
CA ILE A 113 -15.68 -3.89 0.98
C ILE A 113 -16.03 -3.00 2.17
N MET A 114 -16.99 -2.08 2.03
CA MET A 114 -17.46 -1.29 3.18
C MET A 114 -17.97 -2.17 4.31
N GLY A 115 -18.75 -3.21 3.99
CA GLY A 115 -19.26 -4.18 4.95
C GLY A 115 -18.13 -4.91 5.67
N SER A 116 -17.08 -5.34 4.96
CA SER A 116 -15.93 -6.02 5.57
C SER A 116 -15.12 -5.09 6.47
N VAL A 117 -14.87 -3.84 6.06
CA VAL A 117 -14.18 -2.84 6.88
C VAL A 117 -14.94 -2.61 8.19
N VAL A 118 -16.25 -2.41 8.13
CA VAL A 118 -17.09 -2.21 9.32
C VAL A 118 -17.14 -3.46 10.18
N ALA A 119 -17.31 -4.64 9.58
CA ALA A 119 -17.36 -5.91 10.32
C ALA A 119 -16.06 -6.17 11.10
N VAL A 120 -14.89 -5.96 10.47
CA VAL A 120 -13.60 -6.12 11.16
C VAL A 120 -13.39 -5.03 12.20
N ALA A 121 -13.80 -3.78 11.94
CA ALA A 121 -13.70 -2.70 12.93
C ALA A 121 -14.58 -2.94 14.18
N VAL A 122 -15.75 -3.57 14.02
CA VAL A 122 -16.67 -3.88 15.14
C VAL A 122 -16.29 -5.17 15.86
N ALA A 123 -15.85 -6.21 15.13
CA ALA A 123 -15.51 -7.51 15.69
C ALA A 123 -14.05 -7.60 16.18
N GLY A 124 -13.17 -6.72 15.71
CA GLY A 124 -11.78 -6.63 16.11
C GLY A 124 -11.66 -6.20 17.57
N SER A 125 -11.53 -7.17 18.48
CA SER A 125 -11.27 -6.90 19.89
C SER A 125 -9.99 -6.08 20.02
N ALA A 126 -10.05 -4.95 20.73
CA ALA A 126 -8.92 -4.11 21.09
C ALA A 126 -8.01 -4.83 22.11
N HIS A 127 -7.32 -5.88 21.70
CA HIS A 127 -6.15 -6.37 22.45
C HIS A 127 -4.95 -5.62 21.88
N GLY A 128 -4.64 -4.50 22.54
CA GLY A 128 -3.41 -3.77 22.29
C GLY A 128 -2.25 -4.60 22.82
N GLU A 129 -1.42 -5.12 21.93
CA GLU A 129 -0.04 -5.42 22.30
C GLU A 129 0.71 -4.08 22.30
N GLU A 130 0.80 -3.54 23.51
CA GLU A 130 1.73 -2.52 23.91
C GLU A 130 3.12 -3.15 23.87
N ASP A 131 3.91 -2.86 22.84
CA ASP A 131 5.33 -3.21 22.88
C ASP A 131 6.16 -1.97 22.59
N THR A 132 6.80 -1.48 23.64
CA THR A 132 7.60 -0.25 23.69
C THR A 132 9.04 -0.47 23.22
N ASP A 133 9.39 -1.68 22.77
CA ASP A 133 10.71 -2.06 22.24
C ASP A 133 10.71 -2.31 20.71
N VAL A 134 9.89 -1.55 19.98
CA VAL A 134 9.62 -1.73 18.54
C VAL A 134 10.86 -1.67 17.65
N VAL A 135 11.89 -0.86 17.99
CA VAL A 135 13.04 -0.64 17.08
C VAL A 135 14.06 -1.79 17.12
N GLY A 136 14.36 -2.31 18.32
CA GLY A 136 15.27 -3.45 18.49
C GLY A 136 14.67 -4.72 17.89
N THR A 137 13.39 -4.97 18.21
CA THR A 137 12.62 -6.08 17.66
C THR A 137 12.41 -5.95 16.15
N LEU A 138 12.24 -4.74 15.59
CA LEU A 138 12.17 -4.59 14.12
C LEU A 138 13.47 -5.01 13.44
N SER A 139 14.63 -4.60 13.95
CA SER A 139 15.89 -4.96 13.30
C SER A 139 16.09 -6.47 13.28
N GLU A 140 15.67 -7.18 14.32
CA GLU A 140 15.69 -8.65 14.39
C GLU A 140 14.61 -9.28 13.51
N ALA A 141 13.42 -8.67 13.44
CA ALA A 141 12.32 -9.08 12.56
C ALA A 141 12.71 -9.04 11.07
N PHE A 142 13.46 -8.04 10.64
CA PHE A 142 13.98 -7.97 9.27
C PHE A 142 15.03 -9.05 8.94
N GLN A 143 15.66 -9.64 9.95
CA GLN A 143 16.60 -10.76 9.79
C GLN A 143 15.93 -12.13 9.80
N GLN A 144 14.61 -12.19 10.02
CA GLN A 144 13.89 -13.45 9.98
C GLN A 144 13.96 -14.07 8.58
N PRO A 145 14.23 -15.38 8.48
CA PRO A 145 14.40 -16.05 7.20
C PRO A 145 13.15 -15.97 6.32
N GLY A 146 11.95 -15.95 6.93
CA GLY A 146 10.69 -15.79 6.22
C GLY A 146 10.60 -14.45 5.46
N PHE A 147 10.99 -13.36 6.12
CA PHE A 147 11.01 -12.03 5.51
C PHE A 147 12.06 -11.93 4.39
N ILE A 148 13.25 -12.50 4.60
CA ILE A 148 14.32 -12.51 3.58
C ILE A 148 13.87 -13.28 2.32
N VAL A 149 13.28 -14.46 2.48
CA VAL A 149 12.75 -15.24 1.34
C VAL A 149 11.66 -14.46 0.62
N PHE A 150 10.71 -13.85 1.35
CA PHE A 150 9.68 -13.00 0.77
C PHE A 150 10.27 -11.82 -0.02
N ALA A 151 11.25 -11.12 0.56
CA ALA A 151 11.93 -9.98 -0.07
C ALA A 151 12.71 -10.38 -1.34
N CYS A 152 13.45 -11.49 -1.29
CA CYS A 152 14.19 -12.01 -2.44
C CYS A 152 13.23 -12.48 -3.55
N CYS A 153 12.22 -13.28 -3.22
CA CYS A 153 11.24 -13.76 -4.19
C CYS A 153 10.47 -12.60 -4.83
N SER A 154 9.97 -11.64 -4.04
CA SER A 154 9.24 -10.48 -4.57
C SER A 154 10.14 -9.63 -5.48
N SER A 155 11.38 -9.36 -5.08
CA SER A 155 12.35 -8.63 -5.91
C SER A 155 12.62 -9.36 -7.23
N CYS A 156 12.93 -10.65 -7.18
CA CYS A 156 13.16 -11.47 -8.38
C CYS A 156 11.96 -11.45 -9.33
N LEU A 157 10.75 -11.56 -8.78
CA LEU A 157 9.50 -11.53 -9.53
C LEU A 157 9.27 -10.16 -10.21
N VAL A 158 9.51 -9.06 -9.51
CA VAL A 158 9.42 -7.70 -10.08
C VAL A 158 10.46 -7.49 -11.17
N PHE A 159 11.71 -7.90 -10.96
CA PHE A 159 12.77 -7.83 -11.98
C PHE A 159 12.45 -8.68 -13.20
N LEU A 160 11.94 -9.90 -13.00
CA LEU A 160 11.52 -10.77 -14.09
C LEU A 160 10.40 -10.13 -14.91
N TRP A 161 9.42 -9.51 -14.25
CA TRP A 161 8.34 -8.81 -14.94
C TRP A 161 8.83 -7.63 -15.77
N ILE A 162 9.68 -6.77 -15.21
CA ILE A 162 10.28 -5.65 -15.93
C ILE A 162 11.09 -6.17 -17.11
N PHE A 163 11.90 -7.20 -16.86
CA PHE A 163 12.67 -7.85 -17.90
C PHE A 163 11.74 -8.30 -19.02
N LEU A 164 10.68 -9.08 -18.75
CA LEU A 164 9.69 -9.56 -19.74
C LEU A 164 8.94 -8.44 -20.47
N PHE A 165 8.62 -7.33 -19.79
CA PHE A 165 7.87 -6.22 -20.36
C PHE A 165 8.74 -5.33 -21.26
N GLU A 166 10.03 -5.19 -20.93
CA GLU A 166 10.99 -4.27 -21.55
C GLU A 166 11.98 -4.97 -22.50
N GLN A 167 11.69 -6.20 -22.93
CA GLN A 167 12.50 -7.00 -23.89
C GLN A 167 12.50 -6.43 -25.31
N ARG A 168 12.89 -5.16 -25.48
CA ARG A 168 13.17 -4.58 -26.80
C ARG A 168 14.42 -5.17 -27.44
N CYS A 169 15.33 -5.71 -26.63
CA CYS A 169 16.65 -6.16 -27.07
C CYS A 169 16.70 -7.61 -27.57
N ILE A 170 15.69 -8.45 -27.33
CA ILE A 170 15.72 -9.88 -27.70
C ILE A 170 14.51 -10.24 -28.59
N PRO A 171 14.66 -10.30 -29.92
CA PRO A 171 13.55 -10.53 -30.83
C PRO A 171 12.87 -11.91 -30.67
N CYS A 172 13.60 -12.92 -30.20
CA CYS A 172 13.10 -14.28 -29.98
C CYS A 172 12.01 -14.38 -28.90
N LEU A 173 12.01 -13.47 -27.93
CA LEU A 173 11.02 -13.45 -26.85
C LEU A 173 9.87 -12.46 -27.10
N SER A 174 9.85 -11.77 -28.23
CA SER A 174 8.76 -10.85 -28.61
C SER A 174 7.37 -11.49 -28.59
N ARG A 175 7.29 -12.82 -28.72
CA ARG A 175 6.06 -13.63 -28.64
C ARG A 175 5.44 -13.69 -27.24
N TYR A 176 6.25 -13.54 -26.19
CA TYR A 176 5.79 -13.56 -24.80
C TYR A 176 5.48 -12.17 -24.23
N ARG A 177 5.70 -11.11 -25.04
CA ARG A 177 5.41 -9.74 -24.63
C ARG A 177 3.89 -9.57 -24.46
N PRO A 178 3.40 -9.17 -23.29
CA PRO A 178 1.99 -8.80 -23.14
C PRO A 178 1.71 -7.59 -24.04
N ALA A 179 0.64 -7.67 -24.84
CA ALA A 179 0.25 -6.58 -25.71
C ALA A 179 -0.02 -5.29 -24.89
N GLU A 180 0.51 -4.16 -25.36
CA GLU A 180 0.16 -2.84 -24.84
C GLU A 180 -1.38 -2.68 -25.00
N ASN A 181 -2.09 -2.35 -23.92
CA ASN A 181 -3.56 -2.39 -23.75
C ASN A 181 -4.25 -3.75 -23.45
N SER A 182 -3.51 -4.82 -23.18
CA SER A 182 -4.13 -6.07 -22.70
C SER A 182 -4.52 -5.98 -21.22
N ARG A 183 -5.61 -6.66 -20.83
CA ARG A 183 -5.98 -6.84 -19.41
C ARG A 183 -4.85 -7.51 -18.62
N LEU A 184 -4.09 -8.39 -19.25
CA LEU A 184 -2.92 -9.04 -18.63
C LEU A 184 -1.83 -8.03 -18.28
N ALA A 185 -1.63 -7.01 -19.12
CA ALA A 185 -0.66 -5.95 -18.84
C ALA A 185 -1.09 -5.15 -17.60
N VAL A 186 -2.37 -4.79 -17.49
CA VAL A 186 -2.91 -4.06 -16.32
C VAL A 186 -2.80 -4.91 -15.05
N VAL A 187 -3.25 -6.17 -15.10
CA VAL A 187 -3.23 -7.05 -13.91
C VAL A 187 -1.81 -7.36 -13.48
N GLY A 188 -0.93 -7.72 -14.41
CA GLY A 188 0.46 -8.02 -14.12
C GLY A 188 1.19 -6.80 -13.58
N THR A 189 1.16 -5.66 -14.30
CA THR A 189 1.84 -4.43 -13.84
C THR A 189 1.30 -3.94 -12.50
N GLY A 190 -0.01 -4.07 -12.24
CA GLY A 190 -0.61 -3.76 -10.95
C GLY A 190 -0.12 -4.67 -9.82
N LEU A 191 -0.02 -5.98 -10.07
CA LEU A 191 0.49 -6.96 -9.10
C LEU A 191 1.96 -6.65 -8.71
N PHE A 192 2.83 -6.40 -9.68
CA PHE A 192 4.24 -6.10 -9.40
C PHE A 192 4.45 -4.69 -8.84
N ALA A 193 3.62 -3.71 -9.24
CA ALA A 193 3.57 -2.40 -8.59
C ALA A 193 3.20 -2.55 -7.10
N ALA A 194 2.22 -3.39 -6.79
CA ALA A 194 1.80 -3.66 -5.43
C ALA A 194 2.86 -4.43 -4.62
N LEU A 195 3.57 -5.41 -5.20
CA LEU A 195 4.70 -6.07 -4.54
C LEU A 195 5.82 -5.08 -4.20
N SER A 196 6.23 -4.26 -5.17
CA SER A 196 7.24 -3.21 -4.95
C SER A 196 6.77 -2.19 -3.91
N GLY A 197 5.47 -1.85 -3.93
CA GLY A 197 4.86 -0.94 -2.98
C GLY A 197 4.77 -1.48 -1.56
N ALA A 198 4.36 -2.74 -1.39
CA ALA A 198 4.33 -3.40 -0.09
C ALA A 198 5.74 -3.45 0.54
N PHE A 199 6.76 -3.74 -0.27
CA PHE A 199 8.15 -3.68 0.17
C PHE A 199 8.57 -2.26 0.58
N ALA A 200 8.22 -1.25 -0.23
CA ALA A 200 8.49 0.15 0.09
C ALA A 200 7.80 0.60 1.39
N VAL A 201 6.54 0.20 1.62
CA VAL A 201 5.79 0.52 2.85
C VAL A 201 6.42 -0.14 4.07
N THR A 202 6.85 -1.40 3.98
CA THR A 202 7.55 -2.08 5.08
C THR A 202 8.88 -1.39 5.42
N CYS A 203 9.69 -1.04 4.42
CA CYS A 203 10.93 -0.29 4.63
C CYS A 203 10.67 1.12 5.18
N LEU A 204 9.61 1.79 4.71
CA LEU A 204 9.22 3.12 5.19
C LEU A 204 8.85 3.08 6.67
N LYS A 205 8.06 2.09 7.09
CA LYS A 205 7.70 1.91 8.51
C LYS A 205 8.94 1.74 9.37
N GLY A 206 9.85 0.83 9.00
CA GLY A 206 11.07 0.60 9.77
C GLY A 206 11.98 1.82 9.84
N ALA A 207 12.18 2.52 8.72
CA ALA A 207 12.92 3.77 8.70
C ALA A 207 12.24 4.82 9.59
N ASN A 208 10.93 5.03 9.43
CA ASN A 208 10.20 6.04 10.17
C ASN A 208 10.27 5.82 11.69
N THR A 209 10.13 4.58 12.16
CA THR A 209 10.26 4.26 13.60
C THR A 209 11.67 4.59 14.12
N ALA A 210 12.72 4.24 13.37
CA ALA A 210 14.10 4.53 13.75
C ALA A 210 14.38 6.05 13.80
N PHE A 211 13.93 6.80 12.79
CA PHE A 211 14.10 8.26 12.75
C PHE A 211 13.25 8.98 13.79
N PHE A 212 12.01 8.55 14.00
CA PHE A 212 11.13 9.12 15.02
C PHE A 212 11.71 8.96 16.41
N ASN A 213 12.24 7.78 16.75
CA ASN A 213 12.93 7.55 18.03
C ASN A 213 14.14 8.49 18.19
N TRP A 214 14.94 8.66 17.13
CA TRP A 214 16.08 9.58 17.17
C TRP A 214 15.66 11.05 17.37
N PHE A 215 14.62 11.51 16.66
CA PHE A 215 14.09 12.86 16.84
C PHE A 215 13.42 13.09 18.20
N ALA A 216 12.88 12.05 18.81
CA ALA A 216 12.35 12.08 20.16
C ALA A 216 13.43 12.13 21.26
N GLY A 217 14.72 12.20 20.88
CA GLY A 217 15.86 12.25 21.80
C GLY A 217 16.44 10.88 22.16
N GLY A 218 16.03 9.83 21.45
CA GLY A 218 16.55 8.48 21.61
C GLY A 218 17.89 8.24 20.94
N ALA A 219 18.29 6.97 20.89
CA ALA A 219 19.53 6.54 20.25
C ALA A 219 19.56 6.88 18.74
N PRO A 220 20.74 7.12 18.15
CA PRO A 220 20.86 7.33 16.71
C PRO A 220 20.37 6.09 15.93
N PRO A 221 19.86 6.28 14.70
CA PRO A 221 19.32 5.18 13.91
C PRO A 221 20.41 4.14 13.62
N PRO A 222 20.09 2.83 13.73
CA PRO A 222 21.05 1.77 13.48
C PRO A 222 21.52 1.76 12.01
N PRO A 223 22.69 1.19 11.69
CA PRO A 223 23.20 1.12 10.31
C PRO A 223 22.20 0.53 9.30
N VAL A 224 21.37 -0.41 9.74
CA VAL A 224 20.33 -1.07 8.93
C VAL A 224 19.26 -0.09 8.46
N ALA A 225 18.95 0.96 9.24
CA ALA A 225 17.95 1.97 8.88
C ALA A 225 18.34 2.76 7.61
N TRP A 226 19.64 3.00 7.42
CA TRP A 226 20.16 3.58 6.18
C TRP A 226 20.01 2.63 4.98
N GLY A 227 20.13 1.32 5.22
CA GLY A 227 19.82 0.29 4.22
C GLY A 227 18.36 0.33 3.80
N TRP A 228 17.42 0.47 4.73
CA TRP A 228 16.00 0.63 4.43
C TRP A 228 15.71 1.89 3.61
N LEU A 229 16.37 3.01 3.91
CA LEU A 229 16.28 4.22 3.08
C LEU A 229 16.82 4.01 1.67
N GLY A 230 17.96 3.33 1.52
CA GLY A 230 18.52 2.99 0.22
C GLY A 230 17.58 2.12 -0.61
N LEU A 231 16.98 1.09 0.02
CA LEU A 231 15.97 0.23 -0.62
C LEU A 231 14.72 1.02 -1.01
N LEU A 232 14.27 1.94 -0.16
CA LEU A 232 13.13 2.81 -0.44
C LEU A 232 13.40 3.74 -1.63
N ALA A 233 14.62 4.28 -1.73
CA ALA A 233 15.04 5.11 -2.86
C ALA A 233 15.03 4.36 -4.20
N CYS A 234 15.13 3.02 -4.20
CA CYS A 234 14.98 2.18 -5.39
C CYS A 234 13.53 1.70 -5.61
N ALA A 235 12.86 1.24 -4.56
CA ALA A 235 11.54 0.62 -4.64
C ALA A 235 10.43 1.63 -4.98
N VAL A 236 10.52 2.87 -4.48
CA VAL A 236 9.51 3.90 -4.72
C VAL A 236 9.48 4.36 -6.18
N PRO A 237 10.61 4.70 -6.83
CA PRO A 237 10.60 5.00 -8.27
C PRO A 237 10.12 3.82 -9.11
N LEU A 238 10.47 2.60 -8.72
CA LEU A 238 10.06 1.38 -9.40
C LEU A 238 8.55 1.16 -9.33
N GLN A 239 7.98 1.30 -8.13
CA GLN A 239 6.54 1.28 -7.91
C GLN A 239 5.84 2.36 -8.74
N CYS A 240 6.36 3.60 -8.72
CA CYS A 240 5.83 4.72 -9.51
C CYS A 240 5.83 4.43 -11.02
N TYR A 241 6.91 3.83 -11.53
CA TYR A 241 7.02 3.44 -12.93
C TYR A 241 5.97 2.39 -13.30
N LEU A 242 5.87 1.31 -12.52
CA LEU A 242 4.92 0.22 -12.75
C LEU A 242 3.47 0.69 -12.61
N LEU A 243 3.19 1.56 -11.64
CA LEU A 243 1.87 2.12 -11.42
C LEU A 243 1.45 3.05 -12.57
N ASN A 244 2.36 3.89 -13.06
CA ASN A 244 2.11 4.71 -14.25
C ASN A 244 1.88 3.83 -15.50
N LEU A 245 2.59 2.72 -15.64
CA LEU A 245 2.38 1.75 -16.72
C LEU A 245 1.01 1.06 -16.60
N MET A 246 0.57 0.70 -15.40
CA MET A 246 -0.76 0.16 -15.14
C MET A 246 -1.85 1.17 -15.54
N PHE A 247 -1.72 2.42 -15.10
CA PHE A 247 -2.69 3.48 -15.40
C PHE A 247 -2.78 3.81 -16.88
N ARG A 248 -1.68 3.75 -17.63
CA ARG A 248 -1.72 3.96 -19.09
C ARG A 248 -2.55 2.89 -19.81
N ASN A 249 -2.57 1.66 -19.30
CA ASN A 249 -3.22 0.52 -19.97
C ASN A 249 -4.64 0.21 -19.46
N GLY A 250 -5.05 0.74 -18.30
CA GLY A 250 -6.30 0.38 -17.62
C GLY A 250 -7.22 1.57 -17.30
N ARG A 251 -8.53 1.31 -17.13
CA ARG A 251 -9.51 2.30 -16.64
C ARG A 251 -9.33 2.55 -15.15
N ALA A 252 -9.67 3.75 -14.66
CA ALA A 252 -9.47 4.11 -13.25
C ALA A 252 -10.28 3.21 -12.29
N THR A 253 -11.54 2.94 -12.65
CA THR A 253 -12.50 2.08 -11.92
C THR A 253 -12.05 0.65 -11.75
N PHE A 254 -11.21 0.14 -12.65
CA PHE A 254 -10.66 -1.20 -12.56
C PHE A 254 -9.25 -1.21 -11.98
N ALA A 255 -8.38 -0.32 -12.48
CA ALA A 255 -6.97 -0.34 -12.17
C ALA A 255 -6.68 0.11 -10.73
N ASN A 256 -7.37 1.14 -10.22
CA ASN A 256 -7.14 1.64 -8.86
C ASN A 256 -7.57 0.61 -7.80
N PRO A 257 -8.81 0.06 -7.82
CA PRO A 257 -9.20 -0.96 -6.85
C PRO A 257 -8.35 -2.22 -6.92
N LEU A 258 -7.91 -2.61 -8.12
CA LEU A 258 -7.04 -3.77 -8.30
C LEU A 258 -5.68 -3.58 -7.62
N PHE A 259 -5.01 -2.45 -7.87
CA PHE A 259 -3.74 -2.14 -7.21
C PHE A 259 -3.89 -2.03 -5.70
N LEU A 260 -4.93 -1.33 -5.22
CA LEU A 260 -5.21 -1.19 -3.80
C LEU A 260 -5.46 -2.55 -3.13
N SER A 261 -6.18 -3.46 -3.79
CA SER A 261 -6.40 -4.82 -3.26
C SER A 261 -5.09 -5.60 -3.16
N PHE A 262 -4.26 -5.56 -4.21
CA PHE A 262 -2.97 -6.26 -4.19
C PHE A 262 -2.02 -5.68 -3.14
N ILE A 263 -1.91 -4.35 -3.04
CA ILE A 263 -0.98 -3.75 -2.08
C ILE A 263 -1.43 -4.00 -0.64
N THR A 264 -2.74 -4.01 -0.36
CA THR A 264 -3.25 -4.41 0.95
C THR A 264 -2.87 -5.86 1.27
N VAL A 265 -3.12 -6.81 0.38
CA VAL A 265 -2.78 -8.22 0.60
C VAL A 265 -1.28 -8.41 0.80
N PHE A 266 -0.44 -7.85 -0.06
CA PHE A 266 1.01 -8.01 0.05
C PHE A 266 1.60 -7.28 1.25
N SER A 267 1.03 -6.15 1.67
CA SER A 267 1.47 -5.44 2.89
C SER A 267 1.04 -6.18 4.15
N SER A 268 -0.13 -6.85 4.13
CA SER A 268 -0.54 -7.74 5.22
C SER A 268 0.36 -8.97 5.28
N MET A 269 0.72 -9.57 4.14
CA MET A 269 1.68 -10.67 4.09
C MET A 269 3.06 -10.25 4.61
N SER A 270 3.57 -9.09 4.18
CA SER A 270 4.87 -8.59 4.64
C SER A 270 4.86 -8.30 6.14
N GLY A 271 3.77 -7.74 6.69
CA GLY A 271 3.57 -7.57 8.12
C GLY A 271 3.56 -8.89 8.89
N GLY A 272 2.78 -9.88 8.43
CA GLY A 272 2.70 -11.17 9.11
C GLY A 272 4.01 -11.97 9.09
N PHE A 273 4.82 -11.84 8.03
CA PHE A 273 6.18 -12.41 8.00
C PHE A 273 7.16 -11.64 8.90
N LEU A 274 6.99 -10.33 9.03
CA LEU A 274 7.86 -9.49 9.85
C LEU A 274 7.61 -9.73 11.35
N PHE A 275 6.33 -9.81 11.75
CA PHE A 275 5.95 -9.96 13.15
C PHE A 275 5.68 -11.40 13.57
N SER A 276 5.93 -12.38 12.67
CA SER A 276 5.68 -13.81 12.93
C SER A 276 4.24 -14.12 13.42
N GLU A 277 3.26 -13.26 13.11
CA GLU A 277 1.87 -13.39 13.56
C GLU A 277 1.23 -14.73 13.11
N TYR A 278 1.71 -15.29 12.00
CA TYR A 278 1.26 -16.58 11.50
C TYR A 278 1.65 -17.76 12.40
N GLU A 279 2.75 -17.68 13.14
CA GLU A 279 3.14 -18.74 14.07
C GLU A 279 2.19 -18.80 15.27
N ALA A 280 1.75 -17.65 15.76
CA ALA A 280 0.75 -17.58 16.84
C ALA A 280 -0.61 -18.14 16.39
N LEU A 281 -0.99 -17.91 15.13
CA LEU A 281 -2.20 -18.51 14.53
C LEU A 281 -2.08 -20.02 14.32
N LEU A 282 -0.89 -20.52 13.96
CA LEU A 282 -0.63 -21.96 13.81
C LEU A 282 -0.56 -22.70 15.16
N ARG A 283 -0.14 -22.01 16.24
CA ARG A 283 -0.11 -22.56 17.61
C ARG A 283 -1.44 -22.46 18.34
N ARG A 284 -2.38 -21.61 17.89
CA ARG A 284 -3.77 -21.74 18.29
C ARG A 284 -4.32 -23.03 17.70
N GLU A 285 -4.25 -24.11 18.47
CA GLU A 285 -5.08 -25.29 18.22
C GLU A 285 -6.51 -24.83 17.96
N PRO A 286 -7.23 -25.43 16.99
CA PRO A 286 -8.64 -25.12 16.81
C PRO A 286 -9.32 -25.36 18.15
N ALA A 287 -9.88 -24.31 18.75
CA ALA A 287 -10.77 -24.46 19.90
C ALA A 287 -11.76 -25.54 19.50
N GLY A 288 -11.68 -26.70 20.17
CA GLY A 288 -12.52 -27.84 19.88
C GLY A 288 -13.96 -27.40 19.92
N VAL A 289 -14.59 -27.31 18.75
CA VAL A 289 -16.03 -27.22 18.64
C VAL A 289 -16.54 -28.64 18.82
N TRP A 290 -16.87 -28.98 20.06
CA TRP A 290 -17.88 -29.97 20.45
C TRP A 290 -18.61 -29.45 21.68
#